data_AF-A0A183IC89-F1
#
_entry.id   AF-A0A183IC89-F1
#
_cell.length_a   1.000
_cell.length_b   1.000
_cell.length_c   1.000
_cell.angle_alpha   90.00
_cell.angle_beta   90.00
_cell.angle_gamma   90.00
#
_symmetry.space_group_name_H-M   'P 1'
#
loop_
_entity.id
_entity.type
_entity.pdbx_description
1 polymer ?
#
loop_
_entity_poly.entity_id
_entity_poly.type
_entity_poly.pdbx_seq_one_letter_code
_entity_poly.pdbx_strand_id
1 'polypeptide(L)'
;MVFGDDYKEAILKDIDADQLPVYYGGSCTSKDGDIKCSHAVSDFIAFKIGYGGIIPSELHYKDICRPDESELKTMTVNRGEDKHIELKVTEQHSRIAWYIKCTGLQDIGCGIFLKEDESQVSTEDMEMVTPYFRLLTHFVPDHGEFEVKRPGTCKFTVILMS
;
A
#
# COMPACT_ATOMS: atom_id res chain seq x y z
N MET A 1 1.05 -26.17 15.41
CA MET A 1 0.00 -27.16 15.74
C MET A 1 -1.16 -26.90 14.81
N VAL A 2 -1.70 -27.93 14.15
CA VAL A 2 -2.87 -27.82 13.26
C VAL A 2 -3.95 -28.69 13.89
N PHE A 3 -5.09 -28.10 14.21
CA PHE A 3 -6.21 -28.85 14.78
C PHE A 3 -6.93 -29.65 13.69
N GLY A 4 -7.40 -30.84 14.05
CA GLY A 4 -8.21 -31.70 13.17
C GLY A 4 -9.69 -31.39 13.29
N ASP A 5 -10.53 -32.37 12.94
CA ASP A 5 -11.99 -32.23 13.01
C ASP A 5 -12.52 -32.03 14.45
N ASP A 6 -11.70 -32.36 15.46
CA ASP A 6 -11.94 -32.17 16.90
C ASP A 6 -11.43 -30.82 17.43
N TYR A 7 -11.29 -29.82 16.56
CA TYR A 7 -10.71 -28.53 16.94
C TYR A 7 -11.47 -27.82 18.06
N LYS A 8 -12.79 -28.02 18.16
CA LYS A 8 -13.63 -27.37 19.18
C LYS A 8 -13.30 -27.91 20.57
N GLU A 9 -13.20 -29.22 20.71
CA GLU A 9 -12.82 -29.91 21.94
C GLU A 9 -11.35 -29.66 22.29
N ALA A 10 -10.49 -29.51 21.29
CA ALA A 10 -9.08 -29.22 21.48
C ALA A 10 -8.86 -27.81 22.04
N ILE A 11 -9.54 -26.79 21.51
CA ILE A 11 -9.42 -25.39 21.99
C ILE A 11 -9.87 -25.26 23.45
N LEU A 12 -10.88 -26.01 23.87
CA LEU A 12 -11.39 -26.00 25.26
C LEU A 12 -10.40 -26.53 26.30
N LYS A 13 -9.30 -27.17 25.88
CA LYS A 13 -8.22 -27.56 26.80
C LYS A 13 -7.38 -26.36 27.26
N ASP A 14 -7.33 -25.32 26.45
CA ASP A 14 -6.50 -24.14 26.65
C ASP A 14 -7.32 -22.89 26.98
N ILE A 15 -8.61 -22.87 26.63
CA ILE A 15 -9.52 -21.74 26.83
C ILE A 15 -10.79 -22.21 27.53
N ASP A 16 -11.16 -21.54 28.62
CA ASP A 16 -12.39 -21.85 29.34
C ASP A 16 -13.63 -21.64 28.46
N ALA A 17 -14.62 -22.52 28.62
CA ALA A 17 -15.80 -22.55 27.77
C ALA A 17 -16.61 -21.24 27.82
N ASP A 18 -16.68 -20.58 28.97
CA ASP A 18 -17.40 -19.32 29.16
C ASP A 18 -16.70 -18.11 28.52
N GLN A 19 -15.43 -18.25 28.14
CA GLN A 19 -14.66 -17.24 27.41
C GLN A 19 -14.65 -17.47 25.88
N LEU A 20 -15.17 -18.61 25.42
CA LEU A 20 -15.17 -18.99 24.01
C LEU A 20 -16.59 -18.93 23.41
N PRO A 21 -16.81 -18.30 22.24
CA PRO A 21 -18.11 -18.29 21.60
C PRO A 21 -18.63 -19.70 21.30
N VAL A 22 -19.94 -19.89 21.40
CA VAL A 22 -20.63 -21.15 21.07
C VAL A 22 -20.26 -21.64 19.66
N TYR A 23 -20.09 -20.72 18.70
CA TYR A 23 -19.65 -21.05 17.35
C TYR A 23 -18.34 -21.87 17.31
N TYR A 24 -17.40 -21.58 18.22
CA TYR A 24 -16.10 -22.26 18.34
C TYR A 24 -16.10 -23.41 19.37
N GLY A 25 -17.24 -23.73 19.99
CA GLY A 25 -17.38 -24.86 20.91
C GLY A 25 -17.54 -24.50 22.39
N GLY A 26 -17.48 -23.22 22.75
CA GLY A 26 -17.69 -22.77 24.13
C GLY A 26 -19.17 -22.55 24.48
N SER A 27 -19.41 -21.75 25.52
CA SER A 27 -20.73 -21.39 26.03
C SER A 27 -20.98 -19.87 26.02
N CYS A 28 -20.00 -19.06 25.62
CA CYS A 28 -20.19 -17.61 25.52
C CYS A 28 -21.17 -17.26 24.38
N THR A 29 -22.18 -16.46 24.70
CA THR A 29 -23.12 -15.88 23.75
C THR A 29 -23.25 -14.37 23.99
N SER A 30 -23.56 -13.61 22.94
CA SER A 30 -23.87 -12.19 23.12
C SER A 30 -25.20 -11.99 23.86
N LYS A 31 -25.44 -10.78 24.41
CA LYS A 31 -26.72 -10.40 25.02
C LYS A 31 -27.93 -10.59 24.07
N ASP A 32 -27.69 -10.53 22.77
CA ASP A 32 -28.71 -10.67 21.72
C ASP A 32 -28.86 -12.13 21.23
N GLY A 33 -28.17 -13.09 21.84
CA GLY A 33 -28.21 -14.50 21.46
C GLY A 33 -27.35 -14.87 20.24
N ASP A 34 -26.53 -13.95 19.72
CA ASP A 34 -25.56 -14.28 18.67
C ASP A 34 -24.49 -15.25 19.20
N ILE A 35 -24.52 -16.48 18.68
CA ILE A 35 -23.61 -17.59 19.01
C ILE A 35 -22.17 -17.36 18.52
N LYS A 36 -22.00 -16.42 17.59
CA LYS A 36 -20.69 -16.03 17.05
C LYS A 36 -20.08 -14.84 17.79
N CYS A 37 -20.85 -14.17 18.65
CA CYS A 37 -20.42 -12.93 19.32
C CYS A 37 -19.91 -11.87 18.32
N SER A 38 -20.55 -11.74 17.15
CA SER A 38 -20.10 -10.88 16.03
C SER A 38 -20.16 -9.38 16.36
N HIS A 39 -21.05 -8.99 17.29
CA HIS A 39 -21.28 -7.59 17.67
C HIS A 39 -21.25 -7.36 19.19
N ALA A 40 -20.77 -8.34 19.96
CA ALA A 40 -20.91 -8.32 21.41
C ALA A 40 -20.03 -7.24 22.07
N VAL A 41 -20.67 -6.23 22.62
CA VAL A 41 -20.16 -5.48 23.78
C VAL A 41 -20.96 -5.99 24.97
N SER A 42 -20.48 -7.03 25.65
CA SER A 42 -21.03 -7.41 26.96
C SER A 42 -20.17 -6.78 28.05
N ASP A 43 -20.78 -6.42 29.19
CA ASP A 43 -20.13 -5.66 30.26
C ASP A 43 -18.92 -6.37 30.90
N PHE A 44 -18.68 -7.64 30.54
CA PHE A 44 -17.62 -8.48 31.08
C PHE A 44 -16.69 -9.09 30.01
N ILE A 45 -17.03 -9.06 28.70
CA ILE A 45 -16.17 -9.60 27.63
C ILE A 45 -16.22 -8.65 26.42
N ALA A 46 -15.10 -7.98 26.14
CA ALA A 46 -14.91 -7.12 24.98
C ALA A 46 -14.29 -7.90 23.81
N PHE A 47 -15.03 -8.86 23.24
CA PHE A 47 -14.59 -9.57 22.04
C PHE A 47 -15.44 -9.15 20.84
N LYS A 48 -14.87 -8.27 19.99
CA LYS A 48 -15.47 -7.86 18.72
C LYS A 48 -14.87 -8.71 17.59
N ILE A 49 -15.53 -9.81 17.22
CA ILE A 49 -15.10 -10.61 16.07
C ILE A 49 -15.70 -10.02 14.80
N GLY A 50 -14.87 -9.39 13.99
CA GLY A 50 -15.21 -9.07 12.61
C GLY A 50 -15.11 -10.33 11.74
N TYR A 51 -16.25 -10.83 11.25
CA TYR A 51 -16.28 -11.95 10.29
C TYR A 51 -16.04 -11.51 8.84
N GLY A 52 -15.66 -10.25 8.64
CA GLY A 52 -15.61 -9.63 7.32
C GLY A 52 -17.00 -9.52 6.68
N GLY A 53 -17.03 -9.30 5.38
CA GLY A 53 -18.24 -9.11 4.60
C GLY A 53 -17.93 -8.44 3.27
N ILE A 54 -18.96 -8.28 2.44
CA ILE A 54 -18.83 -7.47 1.23
C ILE A 54 -18.60 -6.02 1.67
N ILE A 55 -17.49 -5.43 1.20
CA ILE A 55 -17.22 -4.01 1.42
C ILE A 55 -18.17 -3.22 0.51
N PRO A 56 -18.98 -2.28 1.05
CA PRO A 56 -19.82 -1.40 0.24
C PRO A 56 -18.99 -0.69 -0.84
N SER A 57 -19.52 -0.60 -2.05
CA SER A 57 -18.78 -0.06 -3.20
C SER A 57 -18.41 1.42 -3.04
N GLU A 58 -19.12 2.14 -2.18
CA GLU A 58 -18.85 3.52 -1.79
C GLU A 58 -17.57 3.65 -0.98
N LEU A 59 -17.15 2.59 -0.29
CA LEU A 59 -15.91 2.50 0.48
C LEU A 59 -14.74 1.93 -0.34
N HIS A 60 -14.98 1.53 -1.60
CA HIS A 60 -13.90 1.14 -2.49
C HIS A 60 -13.03 2.37 -2.82
N TYR A 61 -11.73 2.15 -2.94
CA TYR A 61 -10.82 3.19 -3.42
C TYR A 61 -11.29 3.68 -4.80
N LYS A 62 -11.61 4.97 -4.89
CA LYS A 62 -11.90 5.66 -6.14
C LYS A 62 -10.66 6.43 -6.53
N ASP A 63 -10.13 6.08 -7.68
CA ASP A 63 -8.92 6.67 -8.26
C ASP A 63 -9.21 8.05 -8.86
N ILE A 64 -9.57 9.00 -7.99
CA ILE A 64 -9.98 10.35 -8.36
C ILE A 64 -8.81 11.22 -8.87
N CYS A 65 -7.58 10.80 -8.59
CA CYS A 65 -6.36 11.48 -9.01
C CYS A 65 -5.80 10.93 -10.33
N ARG A 66 -6.49 9.98 -10.97
CA ARG A 66 -6.05 9.39 -12.23
C ARG A 66 -6.07 10.44 -13.35
N PRO A 67 -4.94 10.72 -14.00
CA PRO A 67 -4.89 11.56 -15.19
C PRO A 67 -5.65 10.94 -16.36
N ASP A 68 -5.97 11.74 -17.36
CA ASP A 68 -6.52 11.23 -18.61
C ASP A 68 -5.55 10.24 -19.27
N GLU A 69 -6.07 9.17 -19.90
CA GLU A 69 -5.24 8.13 -20.53
C GLU A 69 -4.25 8.68 -21.56
N SER A 70 -4.58 9.80 -22.21
CA SER A 70 -3.68 10.48 -23.16
C SER A 70 -2.44 11.09 -22.51
N GLU A 71 -2.47 11.35 -21.21
CA GLU A 71 -1.34 11.91 -20.44
C GLU A 71 -0.46 10.82 -19.83
N LEU A 72 -0.94 9.57 -19.82
CA LEU A 72 -0.22 8.44 -19.26
C LEU A 72 0.71 7.82 -20.31
N LYS A 73 1.92 7.48 -19.88
CA LYS A 73 2.90 6.76 -20.69
C LYS A 73 3.28 5.44 -20.04
N THR A 74 3.17 4.37 -20.82
CA THR A 74 3.60 3.03 -20.39
C THR A 74 5.08 2.83 -20.68
N MET A 75 5.80 2.26 -19.71
CA MET A 75 7.17 1.80 -19.88
C MET A 75 7.36 0.42 -19.25
N THR A 76 8.30 -0.36 -19.80
CA THR A 76 8.70 -1.65 -19.25
C THR A 76 10.04 -1.51 -18.54
N VAL A 77 10.10 -1.93 -17.28
CA VAL A 77 11.33 -1.97 -16.47
C VAL A 77 11.70 -3.44 -16.26
N ASN A 78 12.83 -3.87 -16.81
CA ASN A 78 13.29 -5.26 -16.62
C ASN A 78 14.05 -5.41 -15.31
N ARG A 79 14.21 -6.65 -14.85
CA ARG A 79 14.99 -6.97 -13.65
C ARG A 79 16.45 -6.54 -13.84
N GLY A 80 16.98 -5.77 -12.89
CA GLY A 80 18.35 -5.25 -12.94
C GLY A 80 18.53 -4.05 -13.86
N GLU A 81 17.45 -3.55 -14.46
CA GLU A 81 17.44 -2.28 -15.19
C GLU A 81 16.75 -1.19 -14.36
N ASP A 82 17.24 0.02 -14.53
CA ASP A 82 16.56 1.26 -14.17
C ASP A 82 16.09 2.01 -15.42
N LYS A 83 14.99 2.74 -15.28
CA LYS A 83 14.49 3.67 -16.30
C LYS A 83 14.45 5.07 -15.74
N HIS A 84 14.67 6.04 -16.62
CA HIS A 84 14.72 7.45 -16.25
C HIS A 84 13.77 8.28 -17.11
N ILE A 85 13.08 9.22 -16.47
CA ILE A 85 12.32 10.29 -17.11
C ILE A 85 13.01 11.60 -16.73
N GLU A 86 13.49 12.33 -17.74
CA GLU A 86 14.12 13.63 -17.53
C GLU A 86 13.13 14.77 -17.76
N LEU A 87 13.08 15.69 -16.80
CA LEU A 87 12.20 16.85 -16.79
C LEU A 87 13.06 18.10 -16.60
N LYS A 88 13.06 18.97 -17.60
CA LYS A 88 13.79 20.24 -17.53
C LYS A 88 12.96 21.27 -16.76
N VAL A 89 13.51 21.77 -15.66
CA VAL A 89 12.91 22.78 -14.80
C VAL A 89 13.56 24.13 -15.12
N THR A 90 12.80 25.03 -15.74
CA THR A 90 13.30 26.37 -16.14
C THR A 90 13.03 27.46 -15.10
N GLU A 91 12.07 27.26 -14.22
CA GLU A 91 11.62 28.26 -13.24
C GLU A 91 11.87 27.78 -11.80
N GLN A 92 12.22 28.72 -10.92
CA GLN A 92 12.34 28.45 -9.48
C GLN A 92 10.98 28.10 -8.89
N HIS A 93 10.97 27.27 -7.85
CA HIS A 93 9.76 26.84 -7.16
C HIS A 93 8.73 26.13 -8.06
N SER A 94 9.20 25.46 -9.13
CA SER A 94 8.36 24.61 -9.97
C SER A 94 7.91 23.37 -9.22
N ARG A 95 6.76 22.80 -9.61
CA ARG A 95 6.27 21.54 -9.04
C ARG A 95 6.37 20.41 -10.06
N ILE A 96 6.89 19.28 -9.60
CA ILE A 96 6.83 18.01 -10.31
C ILE A 96 5.74 17.18 -9.65
N ALA A 97 4.77 16.73 -10.44
CA ALA A 97 3.75 15.79 -10.00
C ALA A 97 3.91 14.47 -10.74
N TRP A 98 3.57 13.37 -10.07
CA TRP A 98 3.56 12.04 -10.67
C TRP A 98 2.29 11.28 -10.33
N TYR A 99 1.98 10.35 -11.21
CA TYR A 99 0.99 9.30 -11.02
C TYR A 99 1.57 8.02 -11.61
N ILE A 100 1.72 6.98 -10.80
CA ILE A 100 2.41 5.74 -11.17
C ILE A 100 1.57 4.54 -10.74
N LYS A 101 1.32 3.64 -11.69
CA LYS A 101 0.69 2.37 -11.45
C LYS A 101 1.49 1.25 -12.11
N CYS A 102 1.92 0.29 -11.31
CA CYS A 102 2.54 -0.93 -11.82
C CYS A 102 1.44 -1.95 -12.17
N THR A 103 1.55 -2.59 -13.34
CA THR A 103 0.67 -3.70 -13.72
C THR A 103 1.21 -5.06 -13.25
N GLY A 104 2.49 -5.14 -12.90
CA GLY A 104 3.12 -6.33 -12.34
C GLY A 104 2.94 -6.42 -10.82
N LEU A 105 3.13 -7.62 -10.27
CA LEU A 105 3.02 -7.90 -8.82
C LEU A 105 4.26 -7.49 -8.02
N GLN A 106 5.31 -7.04 -8.70
CA GLN A 106 6.59 -6.70 -8.10
C GLN A 106 6.60 -5.25 -7.63
N ASP A 107 7.40 -5.01 -6.59
CA ASP A 107 7.59 -3.67 -6.07
C ASP A 107 8.49 -2.88 -7.00
N ILE A 108 8.25 -1.58 -7.06
CA ILE A 108 9.11 -0.65 -7.76
C ILE A 108 9.74 0.31 -6.75
N GLY A 109 10.98 0.65 -6.98
CA GLY A 109 11.67 1.72 -6.28
C GLY A 109 11.70 2.96 -7.14
N CYS A 110 11.39 4.11 -6.53
CA CYS A 110 11.38 5.40 -7.20
C CYS A 110 12.25 6.41 -6.46
N GLY A 111 12.84 7.33 -7.22
CA GLY A 111 13.62 8.44 -6.68
C GLY A 111 13.75 9.59 -7.67
N ILE A 112 13.75 10.82 -7.16
CA ILE A 112 13.92 12.03 -7.96
C ILE A 112 15.28 12.65 -7.63
N PHE A 113 16.06 12.88 -8.68
CA PHE A 113 17.39 13.47 -8.60
C PHE A 113 17.41 14.79 -9.36
N LEU A 114 18.09 15.80 -8.85
CA LEU A 114 18.29 17.08 -9.50
C LEU A 114 19.76 17.22 -9.91
N LYS A 115 19.99 17.56 -11.18
CA LYS A 115 21.26 18.07 -11.67
C LYS A 115 21.13 19.52 -12.10
N GLU A 116 22.12 20.34 -11.73
CA GLU A 116 22.26 21.71 -12.24
C GLU A 116 23.30 21.79 -13.37
N ASP A 117 24.28 20.87 -13.33
CA ASP A 117 25.30 20.75 -14.35
C ASP A 117 24.95 19.59 -15.30
N GLU A 118 24.88 19.89 -16.59
CA GLU A 118 24.61 18.89 -17.64
C GLU A 118 25.75 17.87 -17.79
N SER A 119 26.94 18.13 -17.23
CA SER A 119 28.03 17.16 -17.16
C SER A 119 27.72 15.97 -16.23
N GLN A 120 26.77 16.12 -15.30
CA GLN A 120 26.33 15.05 -14.41
C GLN A 120 25.41 14.08 -15.16
N VAL A 121 25.84 12.83 -15.32
CA VAL A 121 25.10 11.78 -16.04
C VAL A 121 24.61 10.68 -15.09
N SER A 122 25.43 10.29 -14.12
CA SER A 122 25.10 9.28 -13.10
C SER A 122 24.20 9.87 -12.02
N THR A 123 23.23 9.11 -11.53
CA THR A 123 22.41 9.50 -10.37
C THR A 123 23.23 9.60 -9.08
N GLU A 124 24.40 8.96 -9.02
CA GLU A 124 25.34 9.04 -7.90
C GLU A 124 25.96 10.44 -7.73
N ASP A 125 26.08 11.18 -8.84
CA ASP A 125 26.64 12.54 -8.85
C ASP A 125 25.56 13.62 -8.69
N MET A 126 24.28 13.23 -8.66
CA MET A 126 23.14 14.14 -8.58
C MET A 126 22.63 14.30 -7.15
N GLU A 127 21.96 15.42 -6.87
CA GLU A 127 21.30 15.62 -5.59
C GLU A 127 19.98 14.84 -5.54
N MET A 128 19.86 13.93 -4.58
CA MET A 128 18.58 13.26 -4.30
C MET A 128 17.63 14.23 -3.59
N VAL A 129 16.62 14.72 -4.30
CA VAL A 129 15.67 15.73 -3.79
C VAL A 129 14.44 15.11 -3.13
N THR A 130 14.15 13.84 -3.42
CA THR A 130 13.17 13.05 -2.67
C THR A 130 13.82 11.80 -2.11
N PRO A 131 13.49 11.36 -0.88
CA PRO A 131 13.97 10.08 -0.39
C PRO A 131 13.56 8.97 -1.35
N TYR A 132 14.40 7.94 -1.49
CA TYR A 132 14.04 6.75 -2.25
C TYR A 132 12.89 6.02 -1.58
N PHE A 133 11.82 5.74 -2.31
CA PHE A 133 10.64 5.05 -1.79
C PHE A 133 10.32 3.79 -2.59
N ARG A 134 10.01 2.70 -1.87
CA ARG A 134 9.56 1.41 -2.40
C ARG A 134 8.04 1.40 -2.42
N LEU A 135 7.44 1.13 -3.57
CA LEU A 135 6.00 1.21 -3.78
C LEU A 135 5.42 -0.12 -4.25
N LEU A 136 4.30 -0.49 -3.61
CA LEU A 136 3.41 -1.59 -3.97
C LEU A 136 2.24 -1.03 -4.80
N THR A 137 2.50 -0.52 -6.01
CA THR A 137 1.49 0.21 -6.80
C THR A 137 0.54 -0.69 -7.62
N HIS A 138 0.58 -2.01 -7.42
CA HIS A 138 -0.22 -2.95 -8.21
C HIS A 138 -1.69 -3.02 -7.78
N PHE A 139 -1.99 -2.67 -6.53
CA PHE A 139 -3.36 -2.55 -6.03
C PHE A 139 -3.89 -1.12 -6.13
N VAL A 140 -3.08 -0.15 -5.72
CA VAL A 140 -3.44 1.27 -5.64
C VAL A 140 -2.32 2.07 -6.28
N PRO A 141 -2.61 2.99 -7.23
CA PRO A 141 -1.58 3.85 -7.81
C PRO A 141 -0.97 4.76 -6.74
N ASP A 142 0.31 5.06 -6.91
CA ASP A 142 0.97 6.10 -6.13
C ASP A 142 0.92 7.42 -6.90
N HIS A 143 0.63 8.51 -6.20
CA HIS A 143 0.68 9.85 -6.77
C HIS A 143 1.18 10.82 -5.72
N GLY A 144 1.85 11.87 -6.19
CA GLY A 144 2.42 12.88 -5.32
C GLY A 144 2.92 14.08 -6.09
N GLU A 145 3.35 15.07 -5.34
CA GLU A 145 4.02 16.24 -5.87
C GLU A 145 5.24 16.60 -5.03
N PHE A 146 6.21 17.23 -5.67
CA PHE A 146 7.40 17.75 -5.05
C PHE A 146 7.75 19.13 -5.62
N GLU A 147 8.08 20.07 -4.74
CA GLU A 147 8.52 21.41 -5.13
C GLU A 147 10.04 21.43 -5.36
N VAL A 148 10.42 21.69 -6.60
CA VAL A 148 11.80 21.90 -7.01
C VAL A 148 12.15 23.37 -6.80
N LYS A 149 12.95 23.64 -5.77
CA LYS A 149 13.31 25.02 -5.38
C LYS A 149 14.21 25.73 -6.40
N ARG A 150 14.98 24.99 -7.19
CA ARG A 150 16.01 25.53 -8.10
C ARG A 150 15.82 25.02 -9.53
N PRO A 151 16.12 25.83 -10.56
CA PRO A 151 16.12 25.37 -11.95
C PRO A 151 17.22 24.34 -12.17
N GLY A 152 17.00 23.45 -13.12
CA GLY A 152 17.91 22.35 -13.43
C GLY A 152 17.18 21.26 -14.20
N THR A 153 17.77 20.06 -14.26
CA THR A 153 17.14 18.89 -14.87
C THR A 153 16.85 17.88 -13.78
N CYS A 154 15.58 17.56 -13.58
CA CYS A 154 15.14 16.52 -12.67
C CYS A 154 15.08 15.18 -13.40
N LYS A 155 15.72 14.16 -12.83
CA LYS A 155 15.75 12.79 -13.33
C LYS A 155 14.92 11.91 -12.39
N PHE A 156 13.72 11.54 -12.83
CA PHE A 156 12.86 10.60 -12.13
C PHE A 156 13.29 9.18 -12.49
N THR A 157 13.73 8.40 -11.51
CA THR A 157 14.24 7.04 -11.72
C THR A 157 13.26 6.01 -11.20
N VAL A 158 13.05 4.94 -11.97
CA VAL A 158 12.21 3.79 -11.62
C VAL A 158 13.05 2.53 -11.74
N ILE A 159 13.06 1.70 -10.70
CA ILE A 159 13.83 0.47 -10.62
C ILE A 159 12.91 -0.67 -10.19
N LEU A 160 13.00 -1.82 -10.83
CA LEU A 160 12.28 -3.01 -10.39
C LEU A 160 12.99 -3.63 -9.17
N MET A 161 12.26 -3.81 -8.08
CA MET A 161 12.80 -4.40 -6.85
C MET A 161 12.58 -5.92 -6.85
N SER A 162 13.60 -6.67 -6.45
CA SER A 162 13.55 -8.12 -6.29
C SER A 162 12.98 -8.55 -4.94
#